data_AF-A0A4Q5WAQ7-F1
#
_entry.id   AF-A0A4Q5WAQ7-F1
#
_cell.length_a   1.000
_cell.length_b   1.000
_cell.length_c   1.000
_cell.angle_alpha   90.00
_cell.angle_beta   90.00
_cell.angle_gamma   90.00
#
_symmetry.space_group_name_H-M   'P 1'
#
loop_
_entity.id
_entity.type
_entity.pdbx_description
1 polymer ?
#
loop_
_entity_poly.entity_id
_entity_poly.type
_entity_poly.pdbx_seq_one_letter_code
_entity_poly.pdbx_strand_id
1 'polypeptide(L)'
;MEELVTDQAVIRVRVFDNGLPDGDTVSILHNNEVVASRILVAVKSFEFTVAVSEGDPLHEITLIAHNVGSIPPNTASIIVEAGDERHRLTASTDLKRNAVIRIRYQPRKE
;
A
#
# COMPACT_ATOMS: atom_id res chain seq x y z
N MET A 1 -1.96 0.74 -11.32
CA MET A 1 -0.70 1.21 -10.69
C MET A 1 -0.93 2.67 -10.39
N GLU A 2 -0.80 3.05 -9.13
CA GLU A 2 -0.93 4.44 -8.67
C GLU A 2 0.47 4.97 -8.33
N GLU A 3 0.71 6.27 -8.54
CA GLU A 3 1.97 6.93 -8.19
C GLU A 3 1.70 8.18 -7.35
N LEU A 4 2.36 8.26 -6.19
CA LEU A 4 2.37 9.43 -5.31
C LEU A 4 3.76 10.06 -5.36
N VAL A 5 3.82 11.38 -5.55
CA VAL A 5 5.05 12.17 -5.44
C VAL A 5 4.99 12.98 -4.16
N THR A 6 6.06 12.97 -3.36
CA THR A 6 6.14 13.73 -2.10
C THR A 6 7.55 14.24 -1.83
N ASP A 7 7.67 15.35 -1.11
CA ASP A 7 8.92 15.91 -0.61
C ASP A 7 9.21 15.51 0.84
N GLN A 8 8.40 14.61 1.42
CA GLN A 8 8.52 14.14 2.80
C GLN A 8 9.38 12.88 2.87
N ALA A 9 10.38 12.89 3.76
CA ALA A 9 11.33 11.79 3.93
C ALA A 9 10.77 10.58 4.73
N VAL A 10 9.66 10.78 5.45
CA VAL A 10 9.01 9.73 6.24
C VAL A 10 7.54 9.67 5.88
N ILE A 11 7.09 8.48 5.51
CA ILE A 11 5.76 8.26 4.98
C ILE A 11 5.12 7.11 5.73
N ARG A 12 3.96 7.36 6.33
CA ARG A 12 3.19 6.30 7.00
C ARG A 12 2.16 5.76 6.03
N VAL A 13 2.10 4.44 5.93
CA VAL A 13 1.17 3.73 5.06
C VAL A 13 0.27 2.88 5.92
N ARG A 14 -1.05 3.10 5.78
CA ARG A 14 -2.08 2.27 6.40
C ARG A 14 -2.86 1.56 5.32
N VAL A 15 -3.00 0.25 5.44
CA VAL A 15 -3.84 -0.59 4.58
C VAL A 15 -5.02 -1.08 5.41
N PHE A 16 -6.23 -0.89 4.92
CA PHE A 16 -7.43 -1.38 5.57
C PHE A 16 -8.49 -1.76 4.55
N ASP A 17 -9.38 -2.66 4.97
CA ASP A 17 -10.51 -3.10 4.15
C ASP A 17 -11.52 -1.97 3.90
N ASN A 18 -12.10 -1.95 2.70
CA ASN A 18 -13.23 -1.09 2.34
C ASN A 18 -14.59 -1.81 2.46
N GLY A 19 -14.59 -3.11 2.73
CA GLY A 19 -15.76 -3.98 2.64
C GLY A 19 -16.16 -4.64 3.96
N LEU A 20 -16.94 -5.71 3.78
CA LEU A 20 -17.27 -6.68 4.82
C LEU A 20 -16.16 -7.73 4.82
N PRO A 21 -15.66 -8.18 5.99
CA PRO A 21 -14.73 -9.29 6.05
C PRO A 21 -15.34 -10.53 5.37
N ASP A 22 -14.79 -10.94 4.24
CA ASP A 22 -15.32 -12.02 3.41
C ASP A 22 -14.33 -13.19 3.21
N GLY A 23 -13.21 -13.13 3.95
CA GLY A 23 -12.19 -14.18 4.04
C GLY A 23 -11.00 -13.99 3.10
N ASP A 24 -10.93 -12.85 2.41
CA ASP A 24 -9.82 -12.51 1.54
C ASP A 24 -8.50 -12.25 2.31
N THR A 25 -7.38 -12.67 1.71
CA THR A 25 -6.06 -12.54 2.31
C THR A 25 -5.04 -12.00 1.32
N VAL A 26 -4.16 -11.12 1.82
CA VAL A 26 -3.09 -10.50 1.03
C VAL A 26 -1.74 -10.61 1.71
N SER A 27 -0.68 -10.46 0.94
CA SER A 27 0.64 -10.07 1.45
C SER A 27 0.98 -8.69 0.94
N ILE A 28 1.68 -7.92 1.78
CA ILE A 28 2.18 -6.61 1.43
C ILE A 28 3.69 -6.71 1.33
N LEU A 29 4.22 -6.25 0.20
CA LEU A 29 5.64 -6.15 -0.06
C LEU A 29 6.04 -4.68 -0.18
N HIS A 30 7.22 -4.34 0.32
CA HIS A 30 7.89 -3.05 0.12
C HIS A 30 9.22 -3.31 -0.59
N ASN A 31 9.43 -2.73 -1.77
CA ASN A 31 10.63 -2.95 -2.59
C ASN A 31 10.98 -4.45 -2.75
N ASN A 32 9.95 -5.25 -3.05
CA ASN A 32 10.00 -6.71 -3.19
C ASN A 32 10.29 -7.50 -1.89
N GLU A 33 10.42 -6.85 -0.74
CA GLU A 33 10.57 -7.50 0.55
C GLU A 33 9.22 -7.63 1.26
N VAL A 34 8.95 -8.78 1.88
CA VAL A 34 7.67 -9.03 2.56
C VAL A 34 7.61 -8.28 3.88
N VAL A 35 6.72 -7.30 3.99
CA VAL A 35 6.47 -6.57 5.24
C VAL A 35 5.28 -7.14 6.03
N ALA A 36 4.33 -7.76 5.33
CA ALA A 36 3.23 -8.49 5.92
C ALA A 36 2.88 -9.70 5.06
N SER A 37 2.68 -10.86 5.68
CA SER A 37 2.35 -12.09 4.95
C SER A 37 1.00 -12.64 5.36
N ARG A 38 0.18 -13.00 4.36
CA ARG A 38 -1.13 -13.66 4.49
C ARG A 38 -2.02 -13.04 5.58
N ILE A 39 -2.07 -11.72 5.60
CA ILE A 39 -2.96 -11.00 6.49
C ILE A 39 -4.38 -11.08 5.92
N LEU A 40 -5.36 -11.30 6.79
CA LEU A 40 -6.77 -11.09 6.45
C LEU A 40 -6.96 -9.61 6.15
N VAL A 41 -7.65 -9.30 5.05
CA VAL A 41 -8.12 -7.94 4.78
C VAL A 41 -9.34 -7.76 5.68
N ALA A 42 -9.07 -7.39 6.92
CA ALA A 42 -10.07 -7.27 7.97
C ALA A 42 -10.14 -5.82 8.46
N VAL A 43 -11.15 -5.54 9.30
CA VAL A 43 -11.42 -4.21 9.88
C VAL A 43 -10.21 -3.59 10.60
N LYS A 44 -9.26 -4.41 11.08
CA LYS A 44 -8.04 -3.91 11.72
C LYS A 44 -7.01 -3.52 10.65
N SER A 45 -6.66 -2.24 10.61
CA SER A 45 -5.65 -1.70 9.70
C SER A 45 -4.26 -2.28 9.96
N PHE A 46 -3.53 -2.62 8.90
CA PHE A 46 -2.09 -2.82 8.93
C PHE A 46 -1.38 -1.47 8.68
N GLU A 47 -0.38 -1.14 9.49
CA GLU A 47 0.39 0.11 9.38
C GLU A 47 1.88 -0.20 9.32
N PHE A 48 2.59 0.49 8.43
CA PHE A 48 4.05 0.51 8.37
C PHE A 48 4.56 1.87 7.93
N THR A 49 5.84 2.15 8.21
CA THR A 49 6.50 3.40 7.84
C THR A 49 7.54 3.13 6.77
N VAL A 50 7.58 3.98 5.74
CA VAL A 50 8.57 3.99 4.67
C VAL A 50 9.44 5.22 4.86
N ALA A 51 10.75 5.01 4.96
CA ALA A 51 11.73 6.09 4.91
C ALA A 51 12.24 6.22 3.47
N VAL A 52 12.19 7.44 2.92
CA VAL A 52 12.59 7.75 1.55
C VAL A 52 13.69 8.79 1.56
N SER A 53 14.55 8.80 0.54
CA SER A 53 15.67 9.74 0.45
C SER A 53 16.09 10.00 -0.99
N GLU A 54 16.99 10.96 -1.23
CA GLU A 54 17.55 11.16 -2.58
C GLU A 54 18.36 9.94 -3.08
N GLY A 55 18.96 9.16 -2.16
CA GLY A 55 19.68 7.94 -2.48
C GLY A 55 18.78 6.73 -2.76
N ASP A 56 17.55 6.77 -2.25
CA ASP A 56 16.49 5.78 -2.51
C ASP A 56 15.15 6.51 -2.72
N PRO A 57 14.94 7.10 -3.91
CA PRO A 57 13.81 8.01 -4.12
C PRO A 57 12.55 7.29 -4.60
N LEU A 58 12.59 5.98 -4.86
CA LEU A 58 11.45 5.25 -5.40
C LEU A 58 11.17 4.01 -4.55
N HIS A 59 9.97 3.99 -3.96
CA HIS A 59 9.51 2.85 -3.19
C HIS A 59 8.23 2.28 -3.80
N GLU A 60 8.21 0.95 -3.95
CA GLU A 60 7.06 0.21 -4.43
C GLU A 60 6.40 -0.56 -3.29
N ILE A 61 5.10 -0.37 -3.14
CA ILE A 61 4.25 -1.12 -2.23
C ILE A 61 3.36 -2.01 -3.08
N THR A 62 3.52 -3.32 -2.93
CA THR A 62 2.78 -4.31 -3.72
C THR A 62 1.86 -5.10 -2.81
N LEU A 63 0.58 -5.17 -3.18
CA LEU A 63 -0.41 -6.05 -2.57
C LEU A 63 -0.58 -7.27 -3.47
N ILE A 64 -0.38 -8.44 -2.89
CA ILE A 64 -0.51 -9.74 -3.55
C ILE A 64 -1.66 -10.50 -2.92
N ALA A 65 -2.71 -10.77 -3.68
CA ALA A 65 -3.80 -11.64 -3.25
C ALA A 65 -3.34 -13.10 -3.14
N HIS A 66 -3.58 -13.72 -1.98
CA HIS A 66 -3.46 -15.18 -1.81
C HIS A 66 -4.79 -15.89 -2.09
N ASN A 67 -5.90 -15.17 -1.88
CA ASN A 67 -7.24 -15.55 -2.29
C ASN A 67 -8.08 -14.26 -2.49
N VAL A 68 -9.28 -14.38 -3.06
CA VAL A 68 -10.16 -13.24 -3.38
C VAL A 68 -11.41 -13.15 -2.50
N GLY A 69 -11.46 -13.95 -1.43
CA GLY A 69 -12.63 -14.04 -0.55
C GLY A 69 -13.86 -14.53 -1.29
N SER A 70 -15.02 -14.05 -0.85
CA SER A 70 -16.32 -14.37 -1.43
C SER A 70 -16.76 -13.34 -2.48
N ILE A 71 -16.15 -12.14 -2.48
CA ILE A 71 -16.48 -10.99 -3.33
C ILE A 71 -15.22 -10.52 -4.07
N PRO A 72 -14.95 -11.06 -5.28
CA PRO A 72 -13.86 -10.56 -6.12
C PRO A 72 -14.23 -9.22 -6.81
N PRO A 73 -13.25 -8.36 -7.15
CA PRO A 73 -11.82 -8.46 -6.79
C PRO A 73 -11.58 -8.01 -5.34
N ASN A 74 -10.47 -8.47 -4.76
CA ASN A 74 -10.03 -7.99 -3.45
C ASN A 74 -9.66 -6.50 -3.57
N THR A 75 -10.28 -5.67 -2.74
CA THR A 75 -10.11 -4.21 -2.80
C THR A 75 -9.76 -3.66 -1.43
N ALA A 76 -8.58 -3.04 -1.31
CA ALA A 76 -8.12 -2.39 -0.09
C ALA A 76 -8.08 -0.86 -0.25
N SER A 77 -8.41 -0.14 0.82
CA SER A 77 -8.06 1.28 0.96
C SER A 77 -6.65 1.41 1.51
N ILE A 78 -5.88 2.31 0.91
CA ILE A 78 -4.55 2.65 1.36
C ILE A 78 -4.50 4.13 1.67
N ILE A 79 -4.14 4.47 2.91
CA ILE A 79 -3.89 5.85 3.31
C ILE A 79 -2.39 6.04 3.38
N VAL A 80 -1.92 7.05 2.68
CA VAL A 80 -0.54 7.49 2.71
C VAL A 80 -0.50 8.85 3.41
N GLU A 81 0.18 8.92 4.55
CA GLU A 81 0.38 10.13 5.33
C GLU A 81 1.84 10.58 5.14
N ALA A 82 2.02 11.73 4.51
CA ALA A 82 3.32 12.33 4.22
C ALA A 82 3.33 13.75 4.78
N GLY A 83 3.97 13.95 5.94
CA GLY A 83 3.87 15.22 6.67
C GLY A 83 2.41 15.51 7.06
N ASP A 84 1.92 16.68 6.67
CA ASP A 84 0.51 17.09 6.87
C ASP A 84 -0.43 16.63 5.74
N GLU A 85 0.12 16.05 4.66
CA GLU A 85 -0.68 15.56 3.55
C GLU A 85 -1.19 14.15 3.81
N ARG A 86 -2.47 13.93 3.49
CA ARG A 86 -3.11 12.62 3.59
C ARG A 86 -3.76 12.25 2.27
N HIS A 87 -3.20 11.24 1.61
CA HIS A 87 -3.68 10.72 0.34
C HIS A 87 -4.43 9.41 0.57
N ARG A 88 -5.61 9.27 -0.05
CA ARG A 88 -6.37 8.01 -0.06
C ARG A 88 -6.29 7.39 -1.44
N LEU A 89 -5.78 6.18 -1.51
CA LEU A 89 -5.65 5.37 -2.72
C LEU A 89 -6.48 4.09 -2.57
N THR A 90 -6.93 3.56 -3.70
CA THR A 90 -7.64 2.27 -3.75
C THR A 90 -6.77 1.27 -4.50
N ALA A 91 -6.50 0.13 -3.87
CA ALA A 91 -5.77 -0.98 -4.47
C ALA A 91 -6.74 -2.11 -4.77
N SER A 92 -6.77 -2.59 -6.01
CA SER A 92 -7.56 -3.75 -6.41
C SER A 92 -6.63 -4.85 -6.93
N THR A 93 -6.76 -6.05 -6.37
CA THR A 93 -5.93 -7.21 -6.68
C THR A 93 -6.78 -8.47 -6.83
N ASP A 94 -6.30 -9.41 -7.65
CA ASP A 94 -6.83 -10.76 -7.79
C ASP A 94 -5.67 -11.76 -7.93
N LEU A 95 -5.98 -13.05 -8.08
CA LEU A 95 -4.97 -14.11 -8.21
C LEU A 95 -4.07 -14.00 -9.47
N LYS A 96 -4.42 -13.12 -10.42
CA LYS A 96 -3.68 -12.87 -11.67
C LYS A 96 -3.03 -11.49 -11.70
N ARG A 97 -3.45 -10.57 -10.85
CA ARG A 97 -3.07 -9.14 -10.89
C ARG A 97 -2.78 -8.62 -9.49
N ASN A 98 -1.55 -8.17 -9.30
CA ASN A 98 -1.13 -7.47 -8.09
C ASN A 98 -1.52 -5.99 -8.18
N ALA A 99 -1.82 -5.37 -7.03
CA ALA A 99 -1.90 -3.93 -6.95
C ALA A 99 -0.54 -3.36 -6.57
N VAL A 100 -0.10 -2.30 -7.26
CA VAL A 100 1.19 -1.64 -7.01
C VAL A 100 0.96 -0.14 -6.82
N ILE A 101 1.48 0.38 -5.72
CA ILE A 101 1.57 1.81 -5.41
C ILE A 101 3.04 2.20 -5.42
N ARG A 102 3.37 3.22 -6.20
CA ARG A 102 4.69 3.85 -6.23
C ARG A 102 4.67 5.11 -5.40
N ILE A 103 5.69 5.26 -4.57
CA ILE A 103 5.97 6.48 -3.84
C ILE A 103 7.30 7.00 -4.37
N ARG A 104 7.28 8.19 -4.96
CA ARG A 104 8.48 8.88 -5.43
C ARG A 104 8.80 10.08 -4.54
N TYR A 105 9.97 10.07 -3.95
CA TYR A 105 10.55 11.22 -3.29
C TYR A 105 11.03 12.23 -4.32
N GLN A 106 10.59 13.48 -4.19
CA GLN A 106 11.06 14.59 -5.00
C GLN A 106 11.25 15.80 -4.08
N PRO A 107 12.49 16.07 -3.63
CA PRO A 107 12.75 17.23 -2.77
C PRO A 107 12.43 18.50 -3.54
N ARG A 108 11.87 19.51 -2.85
CA ARG A 108 11.78 20.85 -3.43
C ARG A 108 13.21 21.35 -3.61
N LYS A 109 13.60 21.60 -4.87
CA LYS A 109 14.82 22.36 -5.13
C LYS A 109 14.55 23.81 -4.73
N GLU A 110 15.30 24.29 -3.74
CA GLU A 110 15.42 25.73 -3.47
C GLU A 110 16.07 26.47 -4.64
#